data_AF-A0AA96W6Y9-F1
#
_entry.id   AF-A0AA96W6Y9-F1
#
_cell.length_a   1.000
_cell.length_b   1.000
_cell.length_c   1.000
_cell.angle_alpha   90.00
_cell.angle_beta   90.00
_cell.angle_gamma   90.00
#
_symmetry.space_group_name_H-M   'P 1'
#
loop_
_entity.id
_entity.type
_entity.pdbx_description
1 polymer ?
#
loop_
_entity_poly.entity_id
_entity_poly.type
_entity_poly.pdbx_seq_one_letter_code
_entity_poly.pdbx_strand_id
1 'polypeptide(L)' 'MRKVQPVVVLGRLGVLLTTPAGAEAQGAGQDTGRDISRDTLAAVVGWTPTLHQKIDSAGKADREVARGAGAGRIR' A
#
# COMPACT_ATOMS: atom_id res chain seq x y z
N MET A 1 -61.14 27.40 -38.68
CA MET A 1 -59.83 27.64 -38.02
C MET A 1 -59.67 26.65 -36.87
N ARG A 2 -58.90 25.57 -37.06
CA ARG A 2 -58.59 24.58 -36.02
C ARG A 2 -57.09 24.39 -35.98
N LYS A 3 -56.47 24.82 -34.88
CA LYS A 3 -55.05 24.66 -34.57
C LYS A 3 -54.81 23.18 -34.28
N VAL A 4 -54.04 22.50 -35.11
CA VAL A 4 -53.53 21.16 -34.84
C VAL A 4 -52.08 21.33 -34.40
N GLN A 5 -51.79 21.12 -33.12
CA GLN A 5 -50.42 20.99 -32.65
C GLN A 5 -50.07 19.50 -32.61
N PRO A 6 -49.09 19.04 -33.40
CA PRO A 6 -48.58 17.70 -33.22
C PRO A 6 -47.40 17.70 -32.23
N VAL A 7 -47.60 16.90 -31.19
CA VAL A 7 -46.63 15.89 -30.73
C VAL A 7 -45.48 16.38 -29.83
N VAL A 8 -45.71 16.19 -28.54
CA VAL A 8 -44.69 15.89 -27.53
C VAL A 8 -44.08 14.51 -27.85
N VAL A 9 -42.83 14.48 -28.31
CA VAL A 9 -41.93 13.32 -28.18
C VAL A 9 -40.56 13.87 -27.82
N LEU A 10 -40.30 14.04 -26.52
CA LEU A 10 -38.94 14.18 -26.00
C LEU A 10 -38.56 12.84 -25.37
N GLY A 11 -38.34 11.85 -26.24
CA GLY A 11 -37.89 10.51 -25.88
C GLY A 11 -36.39 10.35 -26.13
N ARG A 12 -35.63 10.14 -25.04
CA ARG A 12 -34.37 9.39 -24.95
C ARG A 12 -33.35 9.55 -26.10
N LEU A 13 -32.74 10.73 -26.25
CA LEU A 13 -31.46 10.84 -26.96
C LEU A 13 -30.62 11.97 -26.38
N GLY A 14 -30.05 11.73 -25.18
CA GLY A 14 -29.31 12.75 -24.44
C GLY A 14 -28.25 12.17 -23.49
N VAL A 15 -27.63 11.03 -23.84
CA VAL A 15 -26.49 10.48 -23.10
C VAL A 15 -25.45 9.98 -24.11
N LEU A 16 -24.68 10.90 -24.71
CA LEU A 16 -23.49 10.48 -25.46
C LEU A 16 -22.34 11.50 -25.58
N LEU A 17 -22.37 12.69 -24.95
CA LEU A 17 -21.40 13.73 -25.36
C LEU A 17 -20.62 14.50 -24.28
N THR A 18 -20.61 14.10 -23.01
CA THR A 18 -19.69 14.78 -22.07
C THR A 18 -19.38 13.97 -20.81
N THR A 19 -18.91 12.74 -20.97
CA THR A 19 -17.92 12.26 -19.99
C THR A 19 -16.64 13.00 -20.35
N PRO A 20 -16.04 13.82 -19.47
CA PRO A 20 -14.71 14.34 -19.75
C PRO A 20 -13.80 13.13 -20.00
N ALA A 21 -13.17 13.09 -21.16
CA ALA A 21 -12.00 12.25 -21.36
C ALA A 21 -10.97 12.68 -20.30
N GLY A 22 -10.85 11.90 -19.23
CA GLY A 22 -10.13 12.30 -18.01
C GLY A 22 -10.76 11.87 -16.69
N ALA A 23 -11.89 11.16 -16.70
CA ALA A 23 -12.31 10.37 -15.53
C ALA A 23 -11.59 9.01 -15.53
N GLU A 24 -10.26 9.05 -15.49
CA GLU A 24 -9.51 7.92 -14.97
C GLU A 24 -9.90 7.75 -13.52
N ALA A 25 -10.68 6.71 -13.24
CA ALA A 25 -10.76 6.16 -11.89
C ALA A 25 -9.32 5.78 -11.54
N GLN A 26 -8.62 6.72 -10.92
CA GLN A 26 -7.33 6.49 -10.29
C GLN A 26 -7.58 5.34 -9.34
N GLY A 27 -7.08 4.18 -9.74
CA GLY A 27 -7.24 2.94 -9.01
C GLY A 27 -6.95 3.22 -7.55
N ALA A 28 -7.86 2.74 -6.71
CA ALA A 28 -7.71 2.73 -5.27
C ALA A 28 -6.26 2.41 -4.91
N GLY A 29 -5.59 3.36 -4.26
CA GLY A 29 -4.26 3.19 -3.67
C GLY A 29 -3.26 2.49 -4.58
N GLN A 30 -2.60 3.24 -5.46
CA GLN A 30 -1.29 2.80 -5.91
C GLN A 30 -0.39 2.88 -4.68
N ASP A 31 -0.35 1.78 -3.92
CA ASP A 31 0.73 1.49 -2.99
C ASP A 31 1.98 1.43 -3.86
N THR A 32 2.58 2.58 -4.10
CA THR A 32 3.90 2.70 -4.71
C THR A 32 4.96 2.28 -3.70
N GLY A 33 4.65 1.31 -2.83
CA GLY A 33 5.64 0.53 -2.10
C GLY A 33 6.68 0.14 -3.12
N ARG A 34 7.81 0.86 -3.12
CA ARG A 34 8.94 0.48 -3.94
C ARG A 34 9.14 -0.99 -3.67
N ASP A 35 9.26 -1.78 -4.72
CA ASP A 35 9.62 -3.19 -4.57
C ASP A 35 10.90 -3.25 -3.74
N ILE A 36 10.74 -3.56 -2.45
CA ILE A 36 11.80 -3.81 -1.46
C ILE A 36 11.86 -5.31 -1.17
N SER A 37 11.56 -6.13 -2.18
CA SER A 37 11.80 -7.56 -2.12
C SER A 37 13.27 -7.84 -1.81
N ARG A 38 13.54 -9.06 -1.34
CA ARG A 38 14.91 -9.52 -1.14
C ARG A 38 15.78 -9.31 -2.38
N ASP A 39 15.19 -9.43 -3.56
CA ASP A 39 15.88 -9.36 -4.84
C ASP A 39 16.29 -7.93 -5.20
N THR A 40 15.62 -6.92 -4.65
CA THR A 40 15.94 -5.51 -4.84
C THR A 40 16.78 -4.91 -3.69
N LEU A 41 17.06 -5.69 -2.64
CA LEU A 41 17.85 -5.26 -1.48
C LEU A 41 19.36 -5.46 -1.72
N ALA A 42 20.15 -4.44 -1.38
CA ALA A 42 21.61 -4.56 -1.41
C ALA A 42 22.09 -5.62 -0.41
N ALA A 43 22.93 -6.55 -0.87
CA ALA A 43 23.48 -7.61 -0.02
C ALA A 43 24.46 -7.10 1.04
N VAL A 44 25.01 -5.90 0.88
CA VAL A 44 26.05 -5.31 1.73
C VAL A 44 25.64 -3.90 2.14
N VAL A 45 25.83 -3.59 3.43
CA VAL A 45 25.40 -2.31 4.06
C VAL A 45 26.53 -1.28 4.23
N GLY A 46 27.75 -1.60 3.82
CA GLY A 46 28.87 -0.64 3.76
C GLY A 46 29.64 -0.39 5.06
N TRP A 47 29.31 -1.06 6.16
CA TRP A 47 30.07 -0.99 7.41
C TRP A 47 29.96 -2.27 8.23
N THR A 48 30.87 -2.45 9.19
CA THR A 48 30.84 -3.54 10.18
C THR A 48 30.77 -2.95 11.58
N PRO A 49 29.76 -3.30 12.41
CA PRO A 49 29.69 -2.88 13.80
C PRO A 49 30.90 -3.36 14.61
N THR A 50 31.51 -2.46 15.38
CA THR A 50 32.69 -2.78 16.22
C THR A 50 32.39 -2.79 17.71
N LEU A 51 31.33 -2.12 18.15
CA LEU A 51 30.94 -2.06 19.56
C LEU A 51 29.78 -3.02 19.83
N HIS A 52 30.11 -4.24 20.26
CA HIS A 52 29.15 -5.22 20.74
C HIS A 52 29.84 -6.19 21.71
N GLN A 53 29.05 -6.78 22.61
CA GLN A 53 29.51 -7.93 23.37
C GLN A 53 29.38 -9.21 22.52
N LYS A 54 29.60 -10.37 23.12
CA LYS A 54 29.41 -11.65 22.44
C LYS A 54 28.03 -11.74 21.78
N ILE A 55 28.01 -12.16 20.52
CA ILE A 55 26.78 -12.43 19.77
C ILE A 55 26.44 -13.92 19.94
N ASP A 56 25.26 -14.18 20.49
CA ASP A 56 24.75 -15.53 20.66
C ASP A 56 24.13 -16.11 19.38
N SER A 57 24.05 -17.44 19.31
CA SER A 57 23.31 -18.11 18.24
C SER A 57 21.81 -17.80 18.34
N ALA A 58 21.11 -17.83 17.20
CA ALA A 58 19.68 -17.51 17.15
C ALA A 58 18.84 -18.32 18.16
N GLY A 59 19.07 -19.64 18.25
CA GLY A 59 18.32 -20.49 19.19
C GLY A 59 18.67 -20.28 20.67
N LYS A 60 19.88 -19.81 20.98
CA LYS A 60 20.23 -19.41 22.36
C LYS A 60 19.59 -18.07 22.70
N ALA A 61 19.71 -17.10 21.78
CA ALA A 61 19.13 -15.78 21.92
C ALA A 61 17.61 -15.87 22.14
N ASP A 62 16.89 -16.68 21.37
CA ASP A 62 15.45 -16.91 21.56
C ASP A 62 15.09 -17.33 22.99
N ARG A 63 15.73 -18.39 23.50
CA ARG A 63 15.48 -18.89 24.86
C ARG A 63 15.90 -17.92 25.94
N GLU A 64 16.98 -17.19 25.74
CA GLU A 64 17.51 -16.25 26.73
C GLU A 64 16.71 -14.95 26.77
N VAL A 65 16.29 -14.42 25.63
CA VAL A 65 15.40 -13.24 25.56
C VAL A 65 14.06 -13.56 26.19
N ALA A 66 13.44 -14.70 25.85
CA ALA A 66 12.16 -15.12 26.44
C ALA A 66 12.23 -15.26 27.96
N ARG A 67 13.40 -15.64 28.50
CA ARG A 67 13.62 -15.73 29.94
C ARG A 67 14.03 -14.39 30.55
N GLY A 68 14.82 -13.57 29.89
CA GLY A 68 15.54 -12.46 30.53
C GLY A 68 14.98 -11.07 30.24
N ALA A 69 14.29 -10.88 29.12
CA ALA A 69 13.84 -9.57 28.69
C ALA A 69 12.55 -9.14 29.41
N GLY A 70 12.44 -7.84 29.70
CA GLY A 70 11.28 -7.23 30.35
C GLY A 70 11.55 -6.74 31.78
N ALA A 71 10.60 -5.97 32.33
CA ALA A 71 10.68 -5.46 33.69
C ALA A 71 10.62 -6.60 34.74
N GLY A 72 11.29 -6.40 35.88
CA GLY A 72 11.25 -7.36 37.00
C GLY A 72 12.02 -8.67 36.77
N ARG A 73 12.90 -8.74 35.76
CA ARG A 73 13.70 -9.95 35.45
C ARG A 73 15.11 -9.96 36.06
N ILE A 74 15.55 -8.83 36.60
CA ILE A 74 16.86 -8.68 37.26
C ILE A 74 16.71 -9.02 38.74
N ARG A 75 17.70 -9.71 39.30
CA ARG A 75 17.78 -10.11 40.71
C ARG A 75 19.09 -9.63 41.30
#